data_AF-A0A813FBD7-F1
#
_entry.id   AF-A0A813FBD7-F1
#
_cell.length_a   1.000
_cell.length_b   1.000
_cell.length_c   1.000
_cell.angle_alpha   90.00
_cell.angle_beta   90.00
_cell.angle_gamma   90.00
#
_symmetry.space_group_name_H-M   'P 1'
#
loop_
_entity.id
_entity.type
_entity.pdbx_description
1 polymer ?
#
loop_
_entity_poly.entity_id
_entity_poly.type
_entity_poly.pdbx_seq_one_letter_code
_entity_poly.pdbx_strand_id
1 'polypeptide(L)'
;QSSARRRPGEQGPGQNVVWRLAHRRPVRDWAVQKQPQQSDLLALLSEDGRTIEIIAVLMTAYVPPEPESGLFEPFKYPSLLLAVLLALSLYQYATSSSSPEPSSSSSGTSKGGQKQGGMKGVPKKFEPKVPKL
;
A
#
# COMPACT_ATOMS: atom_id res chain seq x y z
N GLN A 1 -12.15 -60.76 -9.06
CA GLN A 1 -11.65 -59.63 -8.26
C GLN A 1 -10.19 -59.42 -8.64
N SER A 2 -9.91 -58.42 -9.46
CA SER A 2 -8.59 -58.20 -10.08
C SER A 2 -7.87 -57.07 -9.35
N SER A 3 -6.79 -57.41 -8.65
CA SER A 3 -5.93 -56.47 -7.94
C SER A 3 -5.01 -55.79 -8.96
N ALA A 4 -5.33 -54.55 -9.32
CA ALA A 4 -4.51 -53.73 -10.22
C ALA A 4 -3.17 -53.41 -9.56
N ARG A 5 -2.10 -54.05 -10.07
CA ARG A 5 -0.71 -53.80 -9.70
C ARG A 5 -0.30 -52.41 -10.23
N ARG A 6 -0.35 -51.39 -9.36
CA ARG A 6 0.10 -50.03 -9.70
C ARG A 6 1.59 -50.05 -10.06
N ARG A 7 1.93 -49.38 -11.17
CA ARG A 7 3.31 -49.31 -11.68
C ARG A 7 4.12 -48.32 -10.83
N PRO A 8 5.41 -48.59 -10.55
CA PRO A 8 6.31 -47.59 -9.98
C PRO A 8 6.48 -46.46 -11.00
N GLY A 9 6.01 -45.25 -10.69
CA GLY A 9 6.16 -44.07 -11.54
C GLY A 9 4.89 -43.24 -11.78
N GLU A 10 3.72 -43.73 -11.36
CA GLU A 10 2.48 -42.94 -11.44
C GLU A 10 2.38 -41.99 -10.23
N GLN A 11 3.20 -40.93 -10.25
CA GLN A 11 3.11 -39.83 -9.29
C GLN A 11 1.96 -38.92 -9.73
N GLY A 12 0.93 -38.81 -8.88
CA GLY A 12 -0.15 -37.85 -9.09
C GLY A 12 0.37 -36.41 -9.13
N PRO A 13 -0.39 -35.46 -9.72
CA PRO A 13 0.00 -34.06 -9.75
C PRO A 13 0.03 -33.51 -8.32
N GLY A 14 1.21 -33.39 -7.72
CA GLY A 14 1.37 -32.62 -6.48
C GLY A 14 2.44 -33.03 -5.48
N GLN A 15 3.20 -34.10 -5.65
CA GLN A 15 4.23 -34.47 -4.65
C GLN A 15 5.57 -34.83 -5.28
N ASN A 16 6.35 -33.79 -5.61
CA ASN A 16 7.74 -33.95 -6.03
C ASN A 16 8.68 -33.85 -4.82
N VAL A 17 8.44 -34.65 -3.77
CA VAL A 17 9.36 -34.79 -2.65
C VAL A 17 10.28 -35.96 -2.97
N VAL A 18 11.45 -35.67 -3.55
CA VAL A 18 12.47 -36.67 -3.86
C VAL A 18 13.45 -36.76 -2.69
N TRP A 19 13.31 -37.81 -1.88
CA TRP A 19 14.31 -38.18 -0.88
C TRP A 19 15.55 -38.71 -1.59
N ARG A 20 16.56 -37.85 -1.81
CA ARG A 20 17.85 -38.27 -2.38
C ARG A 20 18.75 -38.76 -1.27
N LEU A 21 18.75 -40.06 -1.01
CA LEU A 21 19.47 -40.67 0.11
C LEU A 21 20.98 -40.95 -0.15
N ALA A 22 21.58 -40.53 -1.27
CA ALA A 22 22.82 -41.20 -1.73
C ALA A 22 24.14 -40.44 -1.53
N HIS A 23 24.23 -39.11 -1.74
CA HIS A 23 25.54 -38.44 -1.91
C HIS A 23 25.68 -37.04 -1.32
N ARG A 24 24.88 -36.65 -0.31
CA ARG A 24 25.12 -35.39 0.40
C ARG A 24 26.06 -35.62 1.56
N ARG A 25 27.06 -34.74 1.70
CA ARG A 25 27.91 -34.71 2.90
C ARG A 25 27.01 -34.48 4.12
N PRO A 26 27.30 -35.14 5.26
CA PRO A 26 26.57 -34.87 6.48
C PRO A 26 26.67 -33.39 6.84
N VAL A 27 25.54 -32.83 7.30
CA VAL A 27 25.43 -31.44 7.73
C VAL A 27 25.62 -31.42 9.24
N ARG A 28 26.51 -30.54 9.73
CA ARG A 28 26.78 -30.37 11.16
C ARG A 28 25.67 -29.59 11.85
N ASP A 29 25.24 -28.51 11.22
CA ASP A 29 24.27 -27.58 11.76
C ASP A 29 23.51 -26.87 10.64
N TRP A 30 22.35 -26.30 10.94
CA TRP A 30 21.51 -25.61 9.98
C TRP A 30 20.79 -24.42 10.61
N ALA A 31 20.60 -23.38 9.83
CA ALA A 31 19.84 -22.19 10.22
C ALA A 31 18.85 -21.80 9.12
N VAL A 32 17.66 -21.38 9.53
CA VAL A 32 16.62 -20.88 8.63
C VAL A 32 16.40 -19.40 8.89
N GLN A 33 16.51 -18.60 7.84
CA GLN A 33 16.13 -17.20 7.85
C GLN A 33 14.81 -17.04 7.11
N LYS A 34 13.74 -16.75 7.88
CA LYS A 34 12.43 -16.44 7.33
C LYS A 34 12.36 -14.97 6.99
N GLN A 35 11.92 -14.66 5.77
CA GLN A 35 11.72 -13.29 5.32
C GLN A 35 10.26 -13.09 4.92
N PRO A 36 9.55 -12.09 5.48
CA PRO A 36 8.23 -11.75 5.00
C PRO A 36 8.34 -11.27 3.54
N GLN A 37 7.49 -11.80 2.66
CA GLN A 37 7.42 -11.45 1.23
C GLN A 37 8.63 -11.87 0.36
N GLN A 38 9.60 -12.61 0.90
CA GLN A 38 10.74 -13.16 0.14
C GLN A 38 10.87 -14.67 0.36
N SER A 39 11.71 -15.35 -0.45
CA SER A 39 11.97 -16.79 -0.30
C SER A 39 12.74 -17.07 0.98
N ASP A 40 12.33 -18.09 1.73
CA ASP A 40 13.07 -18.54 2.91
C ASP A 40 14.48 -19.01 2.51
N LEU A 41 15.47 -18.60 3.31
CA LEU A 41 16.86 -19.00 3.12
C LEU A 41 17.22 -20.08 4.13
N LEU A 42 17.82 -21.17 3.65
CA LEU A 42 18.37 -22.23 4.46
C LEU A 42 19.90 -22.20 4.34
N ALA A 43 20.58 -22.00 5.47
CA ALA A 43 22.03 -22.12 5.57
C ALA A 43 22.39 -23.47 6.19
N LEU A 44 23.27 -24.22 5.53
CA LEU A 44 23.76 -25.51 5.99
C LEU A 44 25.26 -25.41 6.26
N LEU A 45 25.68 -25.80 7.46
CA LEU A 45 27.08 -25.90 7.84
C LEU A 45 27.57 -27.33 7.57
N SER A 46 28.61 -27.47 6.77
CA SER A 46 29.26 -28.76 6.53
C SER A 46 29.85 -29.35 7.81
N GLU A 47 30.00 -30.68 7.85
CA GLU A 47 30.64 -31.43 8.94
C GLU A 47 31.98 -30.84 9.39
N ASP A 48 32.80 -30.40 8.43
CA ASP A 48 34.12 -29.82 8.67
C ASP A 48 34.09 -28.40 9.26
N GLY A 49 32.92 -27.75 9.29
CA GLY A 49 32.73 -26.39 9.77
C GLY A 49 33.38 -25.31 8.91
N ARG A 50 33.83 -25.62 7.68
CA ARG A 50 34.54 -24.67 6.80
C ARG A 50 33.68 -24.14 5.68
N THR A 51 32.70 -24.93 5.22
CA THR A 51 31.84 -24.56 4.11
C THR A 51 30.41 -24.35 4.57
N ILE A 52 29.83 -23.24 4.11
CA ILE A 52 28.42 -22.90 4.32
C ILE A 52 27.73 -22.96 2.95
N GLU A 53 26.70 -23.79 2.84
CA GLU A 53 25.85 -23.86 1.64
C GLU A 53 24.56 -23.08 1.90
N ILE A 54 24.21 -22.16 1.00
CA ILE A 54 22.98 -21.36 1.09
C ILE A 54 22.02 -21.84 0.01
N ILE A 55 20.83 -22.27 0.43
CA ILE A 55 19.77 -22.76 -0.46
C ILE A 55 18.56 -21.83 -0.31
N ALA A 56 18.13 -21.24 -1.43
CA ALA A 56 16.89 -20.49 -1.49
C ALA A 56 15.72 -21.46 -1.69
N VAL A 57 14.76 -21.44 -0.76
CA VAL A 57 13.54 -22.24 -0.87
C VAL A 57 12.56 -21.50 -1.78
N LEU A 58 12.50 -21.90 -3.05
CA LEU A 58 11.61 -21.31 -4.08
C LEU A 58 10.13 -21.68 -3.91
N MET A 59 9.74 -22.30 -2.79
CA MET A 59 8.32 -22.41 -2.46
C MET A 59 7.84 -20.99 -2.22
N THR A 60 7.03 -20.46 -3.14
CA THR A 60 6.22 -19.28 -2.82
C THR A 60 5.40 -19.66 -1.61
N ALA A 61 5.77 -19.12 -0.44
CA ALA A 61 4.95 -19.23 0.75
C ALA A 61 3.56 -18.77 0.31
N TYR A 62 2.56 -19.64 0.50
CA TYR A 62 1.19 -19.27 0.23
C TYR A 62 0.91 -18.02 1.05
N VAL A 63 0.88 -16.87 0.38
CA VAL A 63 0.36 -15.65 0.97
C VAL A 63 -1.13 -15.89 0.95
N PRO A 64 -1.77 -16.15 2.10
CA PRO A 64 -3.23 -16.19 2.12
C PRO A 64 -3.68 -14.88 1.49
N PRO A 65 -4.61 -14.91 0.51
CA PRO A 65 -5.19 -13.68 -0.01
C PRO A 65 -5.60 -12.88 1.21
N GLU A 66 -5.16 -11.61 1.29
CA GLU A 66 -5.52 -10.75 2.42
C GLU A 66 -7.04 -10.92 2.60
N PRO A 67 -7.50 -11.31 3.81
CA PRO A 67 -8.92 -11.42 4.04
C PRO A 67 -9.47 -10.07 3.64
N GLU A 68 -10.26 -10.04 2.56
CA GLU A 68 -10.62 -8.80 1.92
C GLU A 68 -11.03 -7.85 3.03
N SER A 69 -10.35 -6.72 3.16
CA SER A 69 -10.62 -5.66 4.13
C SER A 69 -12.01 -5.02 3.90
N GLY A 70 -12.93 -5.74 3.27
CA GLY A 70 -14.25 -5.40 2.77
C GLY A 70 -15.32 -5.18 3.81
N LEU A 71 -14.98 -4.96 5.08
CA LEU A 71 -15.94 -4.45 6.06
C LEU A 71 -15.48 -3.18 6.79
N PHE A 72 -14.18 -2.90 6.89
CA PHE A 72 -13.67 -1.75 7.67
C PHE A 72 -12.84 -0.74 6.88
N GLU A 73 -12.38 -1.05 5.66
CA GLU A 73 -11.81 -0.03 4.77
C GLU A 73 -12.80 1.02 4.23
N PRO A 74 -14.06 0.70 3.90
CA PRO A 74 -14.98 1.74 3.44
C PRO A 74 -15.35 2.74 4.55
N PHE A 75 -15.02 2.46 5.83
CA PHE A 75 -15.32 3.33 6.96
C PHE A 75 -14.31 4.46 7.17
N LYS A 76 -13.09 4.36 6.61
CA LYS A 76 -12.06 5.41 6.77
C LYS A 76 -12.40 6.67 5.99
N TYR A 77 -12.99 6.52 4.80
CA TYR A 77 -13.36 7.63 3.92
C TYR A 77 -14.50 8.50 4.45
N PRO A 78 -15.65 7.97 4.94
CA PRO A 78 -16.72 8.79 5.49
C PRO A 78 -16.30 9.52 6.77
N SER A 79 -15.49 8.90 7.65
CA SER A 79 -14.96 9.59 8.83
C SER A 79 -14.00 10.73 8.47
N LEU A 80 -13.15 10.53 7.45
CA LEU A 80 -12.23 11.57 6.98
C LEU A 80 -13.00 12.72 6.33
N LEU A 81 -14.01 12.41 5.51
CA LEU A 81 -14.87 13.42 4.88
C LEU A 81 -15.63 14.26 5.92
N LEU A 82 -16.17 13.62 6.95
CA LEU A 82 -16.86 14.30 8.05
C LEU A 82 -15.92 15.23 8.81
N ALA A 83 -14.69 14.78 9.12
CA ALA A 83 -13.70 15.60 9.81
C ALA A 83 -13.31 16.86 9.00
N VAL A 84 -13.17 16.71 7.67
CA VAL A 84 -12.85 17.84 6.77
C VAL A 84 -14.00 18.86 6.75
N LEU A 85 -15.25 18.41 6.63
CA LEU A 85 -16.43 19.29 6.66
C LEU A 85 -16.57 20.03 8.00
N LEU A 86 -16.28 19.35 9.11
CA LEU A 86 -16.28 19.96 10.44
C LEU A 86 -15.21 21.05 10.56
N ALA A 87 -13.99 20.78 10.08
CA ALA A 87 -12.90 21.75 10.11
C ALA A 87 -13.21 23.00 9.27
N LEU A 88 -13.78 22.82 8.07
CA LEU A 88 -14.19 23.92 7.19
C LEU A 88 -15.31 24.76 7.79
N SER A 89 -16.35 24.12 8.33
CA SER A 89 -17.48 24.83 8.96
C SER A 89 -17.04 25.59 10.22
N LEU A 90 -16.18 25.00 11.05
CA LEU A 90 -15.62 25.67 12.22
C LEU A 90 -14.75 26.86 11.83
N TYR A 91 -13.93 26.72 10.78
CA TYR A 91 -13.10 27.81 10.26
C TYR A 91 -13.94 29.00 9.78
N GLN A 92 -15.00 28.74 8.99
CA GLN A 92 -15.92 29.78 8.51
C GLN A 92 -16.65 30.48 9.65
N TYR A 93 -17.04 29.73 10.69
CA TYR A 93 -17.65 30.30 11.89
C TYR A 93 -16.69 31.22 12.65
N ALA A 94 -15.45 30.80 12.84
CA ALA A 94 -14.43 31.61 13.53
C ALA A 94 -14.02 32.88 12.74
N THR A 95 -14.08 32.84 11.41
CA THR A 95 -13.76 34.00 10.57
C THR A 95 -14.95 34.94 10.35
N SER A 96 -16.19 34.47 10.52
CA SER A 96 -17.39 35.34 10.41
C SER A 96 -17.69 36.16 11.67
N SER A 97 -17.04 35.88 12.80
CA SER A 97 -17.19 36.69 14.03
C SER A 97 -16.44 38.03 14.02
N SER A 98 -15.81 38.45 12.91
CA SER A 98 -15.05 39.72 12.83
C SER A 98 -15.75 40.86 12.09
N SER A 99 -17.07 41.03 12.20
CA SER A 99 -17.68 42.37 12.03
C SER A 99 -19.09 42.48 12.62
N PRO A 100 -19.22 43.23 13.72
CA PRO A 100 -20.43 43.98 13.98
C PRO A 100 -20.11 45.47 14.15
N GLU A 101 -20.38 46.28 13.13
CA GLU A 101 -20.86 47.66 13.31
C GLU A 101 -21.86 48.03 12.19
N PRO A 102 -23.15 48.22 12.55
CA PRO A 102 -24.12 48.95 11.75
C PRO A 102 -24.49 50.29 12.41
N SER A 103 -24.15 51.41 11.78
CA SER A 103 -24.85 52.71 11.89
C SER A 103 -24.38 53.58 10.70
N SER A 104 -25.17 54.41 10.02
CA SER A 104 -26.49 54.99 10.24
C SER A 104 -27.12 55.38 8.88
N SER A 105 -28.44 55.51 8.89
CA SER A 105 -29.32 56.09 7.87
C SER A 105 -28.77 57.26 7.04
N SER A 106 -28.95 57.21 5.71
CA SER A 106 -29.35 58.40 4.94
C SER A 106 -30.14 57.99 3.70
N SER A 107 -31.41 58.40 3.69
CA SER A 107 -32.32 58.41 2.55
C SER A 107 -31.74 59.22 1.40
N GLY A 108 -31.73 58.66 0.19
CA GLY A 108 -31.30 59.38 -1.00
C GLY A 108 -31.62 58.63 -2.28
N THR A 109 -32.80 58.88 -2.81
CA THR A 109 -33.20 58.63 -4.20
C THR A 109 -32.08 58.95 -5.18
N SER A 110 -31.66 58.02 -6.03
CA SER A 110 -31.15 58.37 -7.37
C SER A 110 -31.15 57.19 -8.32
N LYS A 111 -31.72 57.45 -9.50
CA LYS A 111 -31.71 56.60 -10.69
C LYS A 111 -30.32 56.56 -11.31
N GLY A 112 -29.99 55.42 -11.93
CA GLY A 112 -29.28 55.41 -13.21
C GLY A 112 -27.89 54.78 -13.22
N GLY A 113 -27.62 54.05 -14.30
CA GLY A 113 -26.29 54.06 -14.93
C GLY A 113 -25.42 52.81 -14.78
N GLN A 114 -25.64 51.84 -15.66
CA GLN A 114 -24.67 51.36 -16.66
C GLN A 114 -23.15 51.50 -16.37
N LYS A 115 -22.41 50.38 -16.32
CA LYS A 115 -21.06 50.11 -16.92
C LYS A 115 -20.57 48.74 -16.44
N GLN A 116 -20.48 47.69 -17.27
CA GLN A 116 -19.50 47.39 -18.34
C GLN A 116 -18.01 47.54 -17.95
N GLY A 117 -17.27 46.44 -18.10
CA GLY A 117 -15.81 46.33 -18.05
C GLY A 117 -15.33 45.63 -16.78
N GLY A 118 -14.73 44.44 -16.77
CA GLY A 118 -13.87 43.81 -17.77
C GLY A 118 -12.45 43.82 -17.24
N MET A 119 -11.94 42.67 -16.75
CA MET A 119 -10.50 42.41 -16.72
C MET A 119 -10.24 40.91 -16.61
N LYS A 120 -9.75 40.36 -17.72
CA LYS A 120 -9.20 39.01 -17.86
C LYS A 120 -7.89 38.94 -17.08
N GLY A 121 -7.83 38.13 -16.03
CA GLY A 121 -6.59 37.75 -15.37
C GLY A 121 -5.85 36.69 -16.18
N VAL A 122 -4.63 37.02 -16.61
CA VAL A 122 -3.69 36.12 -17.31
C VAL A 122 -3.15 35.08 -16.31
N PRO A 123 -3.12 33.77 -16.63
CA PRO A 123 -2.43 32.79 -15.80
C PRO A 123 -0.91 32.93 -15.97
N LYS A 124 -0.21 33.12 -14.85
CA LYS A 124 1.26 33.09 -14.81
C LYS A 124 1.75 31.68 -15.16
N LYS A 125 2.57 31.57 -16.21
CA LYS A 125 3.36 30.38 -16.55
C LYS A 125 4.25 30.01 -15.35
N PHE A 126 4.14 28.76 -14.92
CA PHE A 126 5.01 28.15 -13.92
C PHE A 126 6.17 27.47 -14.67
N GLU A 127 7.41 27.94 -14.48
CA GLU A 127 8.60 27.23 -14.94
C GLU A 127 9.08 26.26 -13.83
N PRO A 128 9.21 24.96 -14.11
CA PRO A 128 9.82 24.03 -13.17
C PRO A 128 11.35 24.17 -13.20
N LYS A 129 11.91 24.47 -12.04
CA LYS A 129 13.36 24.52 -11.81
C LYS A 129 13.89 23.09 -11.68
N VAL A 130 14.60 22.61 -12.70
CA VAL A 130 15.24 21.29 -12.69
C VAL A 130 16.49 21.34 -11.78
N PRO A 131 16.60 20.46 -10.76
CA PRO A 131 17.82 20.33 -9.99
C PRO A 131 18.90 19.62 -10.84
N LYS A 132 20.11 20.19 -10.86
CA LYS A 132 21.29 19.59 -11.48
C LYS A 132 21.78 18.44 -10.59
N LEU A 133 22.01 17.29 -11.22
CA LEU A 133 22.78 16.16 -10.67
C LEU A 133 24.23 16.56 -10.44
#